data_AF-A0A0Q9TLD9-F1
#
_entry.id   AF-A0A0Q9TLD9-F1
#
_cell.length_a   1.000
_cell.length_b   1.000
_cell.length_c   1.000
_cell.angle_alpha   90.00
_cell.angle_beta   90.00
_cell.angle_gamma   90.00
#
_symmetry.space_group_name_H-M   'P 1'
#
loop_
_entity.id
_entity.type
_entity.pdbx_description
1 polymer ?
#
loop_
_entity_poly.entity_id
_entity_poly.type
_entity_poly.pdbx_seq_one_letter_code
_entity_poly.pdbx_strand_id
1 'polypeptide(L)'
;MTDSRFTTVCDDLEELLEVVDIDDVDDLDTLIMVLLGRPVVVAESWDHDQEIDALDVRVLGGELTAGVLAPFPLSVVELARSSAELARDIGPYAPPRVPPLQGNDVLSLSDDELSEDLQRALGQVRLFNLLDDD
;
A
#
# COMPACT_ATOMS: atom_id res chain seq x y z
N MET A 1 -20.00 1.66 10.45
CA MET A 1 -19.60 0.29 10.81
C MET A 1 -18.24 0.14 10.18
N THR A 2 -17.19 0.05 11.00
CA THR A 2 -15.80 0.00 10.52
C THR A 2 -15.62 -1.26 9.68
N ASP A 3 -15.02 -1.11 8.50
CA ASP A 3 -14.66 -2.24 7.67
C ASP A 3 -13.42 -2.91 8.26
N SER A 4 -13.61 -4.05 8.92
CA SER A 4 -12.53 -4.71 9.64
C SER A 4 -11.49 -5.35 8.71
N ARG A 5 -11.80 -5.50 7.41
CA ARG A 5 -10.93 -6.20 6.44
C ARG A 5 -9.53 -5.58 6.39
N PHE A 6 -9.43 -4.25 6.43
CA PHE A 6 -8.14 -3.54 6.38
C PHE A 6 -7.32 -3.63 7.66
N THR A 7 -7.97 -3.91 8.80
CA THR A 7 -7.34 -4.08 10.12
C THR A 7 -7.10 -5.53 10.50
N THR A 8 -7.63 -6.48 9.73
CA THR A 8 -7.40 -7.90 9.93
C THR A 8 -5.92 -8.18 9.68
N VAL A 9 -5.27 -8.78 10.67
CA VAL A 9 -3.91 -9.28 10.56
C VAL A 9 -3.95 -10.64 9.90
N CYS A 10 -3.21 -10.80 8.81
CA CYS A 10 -3.15 -12.01 7.99
C CYS A 10 -1.77 -12.66 8.15
N ASP A 11 -1.72 -13.99 8.11
CA ASP A 11 -0.49 -14.76 8.32
C ASP A 11 0.37 -14.90 7.04
N ASP A 12 -0.22 -14.67 5.87
CA ASP A 12 0.45 -14.70 4.57
C ASP A 12 -0.24 -13.79 3.52
N LEU A 13 0.35 -13.74 2.32
CA LEU A 13 -0.17 -12.91 1.23
C LEU A 13 -1.51 -13.42 0.69
N GLU A 14 -1.72 -14.74 0.60
CA GLU A 14 -2.96 -15.32 0.08
C GLU A 14 -4.14 -14.89 0.95
N GLU A 15 -4.01 -15.02 2.28
CA GLU A 15 -5.02 -14.57 3.22
C GLU A 15 -5.24 -13.05 3.14
N LEU A 16 -4.17 -12.26 3.01
CA LEU A 16 -4.28 -10.80 2.89
C LEU A 16 -5.11 -10.42 1.66
N LEU A 17 -4.79 -10.98 0.49
CA LEU A 17 -5.50 -10.69 -0.76
C LEU A 17 -6.97 -11.10 -0.70
N GLU A 18 -7.26 -12.30 -0.16
CA GLU A 18 -8.63 -12.78 0.03
C GLU A 18 -9.44 -11.86 0.95
N VAL A 19 -8.84 -11.38 2.05
CA VAL A 19 -9.52 -10.52 3.02
C VAL A 19 -9.92 -9.19 2.41
N VAL A 20 -9.07 -8.57 1.58
CA VAL A 20 -9.39 -7.28 0.93
C VAL A 20 -10.06 -7.41 -0.44
N ASP A 21 -10.28 -8.65 -0.93
CA ASP A 21 -10.94 -8.95 -2.20
C ASP A 21 -10.21 -8.24 -3.36
N ILE A 22 -8.93 -8.63 -3.47
CA ILE A 22 -7.93 -8.22 -4.47
C ILE A 22 -7.38 -9.49 -5.14
N ASP A 23 -7.11 -9.44 -6.45
CA ASP A 23 -6.78 -10.62 -7.25
C ASP A 23 -5.28 -10.96 -7.24
N ASP A 24 -4.40 -9.96 -7.18
CA ASP A 24 -2.95 -10.17 -7.18
C ASP A 24 -2.17 -9.10 -6.37
N VAL A 25 -0.85 -9.27 -6.29
CA VAL A 25 0.03 -8.33 -5.59
C VAL A 25 0.17 -6.99 -6.32
N ASP A 26 0.01 -6.96 -7.65
CA ASP A 26 0.13 -5.73 -8.44
C ASP A 26 -1.05 -4.77 -8.17
N ASP A 27 -2.22 -5.32 -7.80
CA ASP A 27 -3.34 -4.55 -7.28
C ASP A 27 -3.06 -3.92 -5.91
N LEU A 28 -2.26 -4.60 -5.07
CA LEU A 28 -1.81 -4.05 -3.79
C LEU A 28 -0.87 -2.85 -4.02
N ASP A 29 0.01 -2.92 -5.03
CA ASP A 29 0.82 -1.78 -5.49
C ASP A 29 -0.08 -0.61 -5.85
N THR A 30 -1.12 -0.88 -6.63
CA THR A 30 -2.06 0.13 -7.11
C THR A 30 -2.85 0.73 -5.97
N LEU A 31 -3.29 -0.08 -5.01
CA LEU A 31 -3.98 0.38 -3.80
C LEU A 31 -3.12 1.37 -3.00
N ILE A 32 -1.87 0.99 -2.71
CA ILE A 32 -0.96 1.83 -1.93
C ILE A 32 -0.53 3.06 -2.73
N MET A 33 -0.33 2.93 -4.04
CA MET A 33 -0.04 4.05 -4.94
C MET A 33 -1.16 5.09 -4.95
N VAL A 34 -2.42 4.66 -5.04
CA VAL A 34 -3.59 5.54 -4.98
C VAL A 34 -3.67 6.24 -3.63
N LEU A 35 -3.45 5.49 -2.54
CA LEU A 35 -3.49 6.05 -1.18
C LEU A 35 -2.40 7.13 -0.96
N LEU A 36 -1.17 6.87 -1.39
CA LEU A 36 -0.03 7.77 -1.19
C LEU A 36 0.10 8.85 -2.28
N GLY A 37 -0.63 8.72 -3.39
CA GLY A 37 -0.52 9.63 -4.53
C GLY A 37 0.87 9.63 -5.17
N ARG A 38 1.57 8.48 -5.18
CA ARG A 38 2.89 8.32 -5.79
C ARG A 38 3.19 6.87 -6.13
N PRO A 39 4.11 6.58 -7.07
CA PRO A 39 4.45 5.21 -7.41
C PRO A 39 5.00 4.44 -6.22
N VAL A 40 4.47 3.24 -6.05
CA VAL A 40 4.88 2.24 -5.07
C VAL A 40 5.02 0.92 -5.81
N VAL A 41 5.95 0.08 -5.37
CA VAL A 41 6.06 -1.30 -5.80
C VAL A 41 5.98 -2.18 -4.56
N VAL A 42 5.08 -3.16 -4.56
CA VAL A 42 4.97 -4.22 -3.55
C VAL A 42 5.29 -5.53 -4.26
N ALA A 43 6.09 -6.37 -3.63
CA ALA A 43 6.44 -7.66 -4.19
C ALA A 43 6.58 -8.70 -3.09
N GLU A 44 6.23 -9.94 -3.40
CA GLU A 44 6.56 -11.08 -2.55
C GLU A 44 8.07 -11.16 -2.32
N SER A 45 8.44 -11.38 -1.06
CA SER A 45 9.83 -11.46 -0.63
C SER A 45 9.96 -12.38 0.59
N TRP A 46 11.19 -12.56 1.03
CA TRP A 46 11.54 -13.37 2.20
C TRP A 46 12.43 -12.57 3.14
N ASP A 47 12.04 -12.45 4.41
CA ASP A 47 12.90 -11.88 5.44
C ASP A 47 13.88 -12.96 5.93
N HIS A 48 15.13 -12.83 5.50
CA HIS A 48 16.20 -13.75 5.87
C HIS A 48 16.60 -13.68 7.36
N ASP A 49 16.39 -12.55 8.02
CA ASP A 49 16.78 -12.37 9.42
C ASP A 49 15.72 -12.98 10.35
N GLN A 50 14.45 -12.90 9.95
CA GLN A 50 13.31 -13.44 10.71
C GLN A 50 12.89 -14.84 10.25
N GLU A 51 13.41 -15.30 9.10
CA GLU A 51 13.05 -16.57 8.47
C GLU A 51 11.53 -16.70 8.22
N ILE A 52 10.92 -15.65 7.66
CA ILE A 52 9.48 -15.57 7.39
C ILE A 52 9.18 -14.88 6.06
N ASP A 53 8.00 -15.17 5.50
CA ASP A 53 7.49 -14.48 4.32
C ASP A 53 7.27 -13.00 4.61
N ALA A 54 7.48 -12.17 3.60
CA ALA A 54 7.39 -10.72 3.72
C ALA A 54 6.96 -10.08 2.39
N LEU A 55 6.54 -8.81 2.47
CA LEU A 55 6.39 -7.95 1.31
C LEU A 55 7.58 -6.98 1.22
N ASP A 56 8.26 -6.93 0.08
CA ASP A 56 9.21 -5.86 -0.25
C ASP A 56 8.44 -4.67 -0.80
N VAL A 57 8.37 -3.61 0.00
CA VAL A 57 7.65 -2.38 -0.32
C VAL A 57 8.64 -1.30 -0.68
N ARG A 58 8.55 -0.77 -1.89
CA ARG A 58 9.44 0.28 -2.40
C ARG A 58 8.63 1.50 -2.80
N VAL A 59 8.92 2.62 -2.15
CA VAL A 59 8.29 3.92 -2.45
C VAL A 59 9.22 4.78 -3.28
N LEU A 60 8.73 5.27 -4.41
CA LEU A 60 9.50 6.12 -5.30
C LEU A 60 9.35 7.59 -4.91
N GLY A 61 10.49 8.25 -4.74
CA GLY A 61 10.63 9.70 -4.61
C GLY A 61 11.01 10.36 -5.93
N GLY A 62 11.38 11.64 -5.89
CA GLY A 62 11.80 12.38 -7.09
C GLY A 62 13.15 11.89 -7.66
N GLU A 63 14.13 11.65 -6.77
CA GLU A 63 15.48 11.21 -7.14
C GLU A 63 15.95 9.96 -6.38
N LEU A 64 15.17 9.53 -5.38
CA LEU A 64 15.51 8.44 -4.47
C LEU A 64 14.36 7.44 -4.42
N THR A 65 14.68 6.18 -4.16
CA THR A 65 13.73 5.13 -3.81
C THR A 65 14.09 4.62 -2.43
N ALA A 66 13.12 4.45 -1.55
CA ALA A 66 13.31 3.75 -0.28
C ALA A 66 12.49 2.47 -0.26
N GLY A 67 13.05 1.42 0.34
CA GLY A 67 12.40 0.12 0.47
C GLY A 67 12.44 -0.38 1.90
N VAL A 68 11.45 -1.19 2.27
CA VAL A 68 11.38 -1.90 3.55
C VAL A 68 10.75 -3.26 3.33
N LEU A 69 11.20 -4.25 4.11
CA LEU A 69 10.50 -5.53 4.23
C LEU A 69 9.40 -5.39 5.29
N ALA A 70 8.17 -5.75 4.91
CA ALA A 70 7.03 -5.87 5.80
C ALA A 70 6.77 -7.38 6.04
N PRO A 71 7.33 -7.96 7.11
CA PRO A 71 7.16 -9.39 7.41
C PRO A 71 5.72 -9.69 7.80
N PHE A 72 5.24 -10.88 7.46
CA PHE A 72 4.01 -11.42 8.05
C PHE A 72 4.25 -11.83 9.52
N PRO A 73 3.22 -11.84 10.39
CA PRO A 73 1.83 -11.49 10.11
C PRO A 73 1.62 -9.97 9.92
N LEU A 74 0.73 -9.58 9.00
CA LEU A 74 0.59 -8.20 8.52
C LEU A 74 -0.87 -7.84 8.18
N SER A 75 -1.27 -6.60 8.45
CA SER A 75 -2.52 -6.00 7.96
C SER A 75 -2.29 -4.94 6.88
N VAL A 76 -3.33 -4.63 6.08
CA VAL A 76 -3.24 -3.57 5.06
C VAL A 76 -3.05 -2.18 5.69
N VAL A 77 -3.60 -1.94 6.89
CA VAL A 77 -3.32 -0.71 7.65
C VAL A 77 -1.85 -0.60 8.02
N GLU A 78 -1.21 -1.68 8.49
CA GLU A 78 0.22 -1.68 8.82
C GLU A 78 1.07 -1.46 7.57
N LEU A 79 0.74 -2.13 6.46
CA LEU A 79 1.38 -1.94 5.17
C LEU A 79 1.29 -0.48 4.69
N ALA A 80 0.10 0.12 4.76
CA ALA A 80 -0.15 1.50 4.38
C ALA A 80 0.65 2.49 5.25
N ARG A 81 0.65 2.28 6.58
CA ARG A 81 1.42 3.11 7.52
C ARG A 81 2.92 2.99 7.26
N SER A 82 3.45 1.78 7.11
CA SER A 82 4.87 1.55 6.80
C SER A 82 5.29 2.22 5.49
N SER A 83 4.45 2.10 4.45
CA SER A 83 4.64 2.78 3.17
C SER A 83 4.64 4.31 3.32
N ALA A 84 3.74 4.85 4.14
CA ALA A 84 3.67 6.28 4.42
C ALA A 84 4.87 6.80 5.22
N GLU A 85 5.43 5.99 6.12
CA GLU A 85 6.69 6.31 6.82
C GLU A 85 7.85 6.43 5.83
N LEU A 86 7.99 5.46 4.91
CA LEU A 86 8.97 5.55 3.83
C LEU A 86 8.76 6.79 2.97
N ALA A 87 7.51 7.07 2.58
CA ALA A 87 7.16 8.24 1.77
C ALA A 87 7.53 9.56 2.47
N ARG A 88 7.35 9.64 3.79
CA ARG A 88 7.74 10.80 4.61
C ARG A 88 9.25 10.96 4.64
N ASP A 89 9.99 9.86 4.83
CA ASP A 89 11.44 9.88 4.98
C ASP A 89 12.15 10.27 3.68
N ILE A 90 11.65 9.83 2.52
CA ILE A 90 12.18 10.25 1.21
C ILE A 90 11.72 11.66 0.79
N GLY A 91 10.68 12.19 1.43
CA GLY A 91 10.15 13.52 1.16
C GLY A 91 9.19 13.59 -0.04
N PRO A 92 8.92 14.81 -0.55
CA PRO A 92 7.87 15.04 -1.54
C PRO A 92 8.20 14.40 -2.90
N TYR A 93 7.16 13.89 -3.55
CA TYR A 93 7.21 13.35 -4.89
C TYR A 93 6.72 14.42 -5.86
N ALA A 94 7.62 14.85 -6.75
CA ALA A 94 7.34 15.87 -7.76
C ALA A 94 7.83 15.37 -9.12
N PRO A 95 7.02 14.56 -9.83
CA PRO A 95 7.37 14.16 -11.18
C PRO A 95 7.52 15.39 -12.08
N PRO A 96 8.42 15.35 -13.08
CA PRO A 96 8.60 16.47 -13.98
C PRO A 96 7.27 16.83 -14.65
N ARG A 97 6.89 18.12 -14.54
CA ARG A 97 5.68 18.69 -15.19
C ARG A 97 4.33 18.24 -14.60
N VAL A 98 4.32 17.61 -13.42
CA VAL A 98 3.09 17.28 -12.69
C VAL A 98 3.09 18.10 -11.39
N PRO A 99 1.98 18.76 -11.02
CA PRO A 99 1.86 19.38 -9.71
C PRO A 99 2.15 18.34 -8.62
N PRO A 100 2.86 18.69 -7.52
CA PRO A 100 3.07 17.74 -6.44
C PRO A 100 1.70 17.25 -5.96
N LEU A 101 1.51 15.93 -6.01
CA LEU A 101 0.34 15.30 -5.42
C LEU A 101 0.50 15.44 -3.91
N GLN A 102 -0.45 16.12 -3.27
CA GLN A 102 -0.61 16.00 -1.83
C GLN A 102 -1.18 14.61 -1.58
N GLY A 103 -0.29 13.64 -1.29
CA GLY A 103 -0.72 12.36 -0.76
C GLY A 103 -1.50 12.58 0.54
N ASN A 104 -2.42 11.67 0.86
CA ASN A 104 -3.10 11.72 2.15
C ASN A 104 -2.07 11.59 3.27
N ASP A 105 -2.24 12.37 4.35
CA ASP A 105 -1.40 12.24 5.53
C ASP A 105 -1.83 10.99 6.33
N VAL A 106 -1.55 9.82 5.76
CA VAL A 106 -1.93 8.49 6.26
C VAL A 106 -1.51 8.31 7.72
N LEU A 107 -0.37 8.87 8.12
CA LEU A 107 0.16 8.73 9.48
C LEU A 107 -0.66 9.50 10.52
N SER A 108 -1.41 10.53 10.10
CA SER A 108 -2.28 11.31 10.97
C SER A 108 -3.67 10.71 11.14
N LEU A 109 -4.07 9.78 10.26
CA LEU A 109 -5.40 9.19 10.25
C LEU A 109 -5.57 8.16 11.38
N SER A 110 -6.76 8.16 11.98
CA SER A 110 -7.24 7.02 12.76
C SER A 110 -7.45 5.79 11.87
N ASP A 111 -7.52 4.59 12.46
CA ASP A 111 -7.74 3.36 11.68
C ASP A 111 -9.10 3.38 10.95
N ASP A 112 -10.12 4.02 11.53
CA ASP A 112 -11.42 4.20 10.89
C ASP A 112 -11.30 5.11 9.64
N GLU A 113 -10.65 6.26 9.77
CA GLU A 113 -10.44 7.20 8.65
C GLU A 113 -9.57 6.58 7.55
N LEU A 114 -8.52 5.86 7.94
CA LEU A 114 -7.65 5.16 7.00
C LEU A 114 -8.39 4.02 6.29
N SER A 115 -9.25 3.28 7.00
CA SER A 115 -10.08 2.24 6.39
C SER A 115 -11.06 2.82 5.36
N GLU A 116 -11.62 4.01 5.62
CA GLU A 116 -12.44 4.68 4.61
C GLU A 116 -11.66 5.09 3.37
N ASP A 117 -10.42 5.59 3.54
CA ASP A 117 -9.54 5.96 2.43
C ASP A 117 -9.08 4.74 1.63
N LEU A 118 -8.74 3.64 2.32
CA LEU A 118 -8.43 2.35 1.70
C LEU A 118 -9.63 1.81 0.92
N GLN A 119 -10.85 1.93 1.46
CA GLN A 119 -12.07 1.53 0.75
C GLN A 119 -12.30 2.38 -0.52
N ARG A 120 -12.00 3.69 -0.47
CA ARG A 120 -12.07 4.57 -1.66
C ARG A 120 -11.01 4.19 -2.68
N ALA A 121 -9.78 3.92 -2.25
CA ALA A 121 -8.67 3.52 -3.10
C ALA A 121 -8.94 2.17 -3.77
N LEU A 122 -9.44 1.18 -3.03
CA LEU A 122 -9.86 -0.13 -3.56
C LEU A 122 -10.95 0.00 -4.63
N GLY A 123 -11.89 0.93 -4.43
CA GLY A 123 -12.88 1.25 -5.46
C GLY A 123 -12.25 1.78 -6.76
N GLN A 124 -11.12 2.48 -6.70
CA GLN A 124 -10.39 2.95 -7.89
C GLN A 124 -9.61 1.81 -8.55
N VAL A 125 -8.94 0.94 -7.77
CA VAL A 125 -8.24 -0.26 -8.29
C VAL A 125 -9.19 -1.10 -9.12
N ARG A 126 -10.37 -1.42 -8.59
CA ARG A 126 -11.38 -2.21 -9.32
C ARG A 126 -11.87 -1.55 -10.61
N LEU A 127 -11.90 -0.22 -10.67
CA LEU A 127 -12.24 0.50 -11.89
C LEU A 127 -11.10 0.44 -12.91
N PHE A 128 -9.84 0.46 -12.47
CA PHE A 128 -8.70 0.29 -13.38
C PHE A 128 -8.68 -1.12 -13.97
N ASN A 129 -8.84 -2.16 -13.14
CA ASN A 129 -8.83 -3.55 -13.62
C ASN A 129 -9.95 -3.83 -14.62
N LEU A 130 -11.15 -3.30 -14.37
CA LEU A 130 -12.27 -3.41 -15.32
C LEU A 130 -11.98 -2.75 -16.68
N LEU A 131 -11.18 -1.67 -16.70
CA LEU A 131 -10.83 -0.96 -17.93
C LEU A 131 -9.64 -1.58 -18.66
N ASP A 132 -8.74 -2.27 -17.96
CA ASP A 132 -7.60 -2.97 -18.55
C ASP A 132 -8.00 -4.34 -19.14
N ASP A 133 -9.13 -4.91 -18.71
CA ASP A 133 -9.74 -6.14 -19.25
C ASP A 133 -10.52 -5.96 -20.57
N ASP A 134 -10.69 -4.72 -21.07
CA ASP A 134 -11.36 -4.35 -22.34
C ASP A 134 -10.38 -4.10 -23.51
#